data_AF-A0A8I2K5B4-F1
#
_entry.id   AF-A0A8I2K5B4-F1
#
_cell.length_a   1.000
_cell.length_b   1.000
_cell.length_c   1.000
_cell.angle_alpha   90.00
_cell.angle_beta   90.00
_cell.angle_gamma   90.00
#
_symmetry.space_group_name_H-M   'P 1'
#
loop_
_entity.id
_entity.type
_entity.pdbx_description
1 polymer ?
#
loop_
_entity_poly.entity_id
_entity_poly.type
_entity_poly.pdbx_seq_one_letter_code
_entity_poly.pdbx_strand_id
1 'polypeptide(L)'
;MNSMDHTTPQTQPKHQGKKATKISLLINSAYYFIECVFILHRYDHYRLVALHNGIVLTDARYKTIKGARIAFSKRYKKKAWKDEVKAEWSCFYDPDAKWLEEKVEG
;
A
#
# COMPACT_ATOMS: atom_id res chain seq x y z
N MET A 1 -55.46 7.49 -23.27
CA MET A 1 -55.42 8.09 -21.92
C MET A 1 -54.82 7.07 -20.97
N ASN A 2 -53.67 7.47 -20.43
CA ASN A 2 -52.93 7.02 -19.25
C ASN A 2 -52.47 5.57 -19.08
N SER A 3 -51.18 5.41 -19.37
CA SER A 3 -50.21 4.47 -18.81
C SER A 3 -50.19 4.51 -17.29
N MET A 4 -49.99 3.36 -16.64
CA MET A 4 -49.37 3.28 -15.31
C MET A 4 -48.44 2.07 -15.25
N ASP A 5 -47.18 2.33 -15.55
CA ASP A 5 -46.02 1.50 -15.25
C ASP A 5 -45.86 1.36 -13.72
N HIS A 6 -45.84 0.13 -13.23
CA HIS A 6 -45.46 -0.17 -11.85
C HIS A 6 -43.96 -0.51 -11.80
N THR A 7 -43.13 0.51 -11.63
CA THR A 7 -41.70 0.35 -11.37
C THR A 7 -41.46 0.18 -9.87
N THR A 8 -41.09 -1.02 -9.45
CA THR A 8 -40.61 -1.32 -8.09
C THR A 8 -39.32 -0.55 -7.80
N PRO A 9 -39.18 0.20 -6.69
CA PRO A 9 -37.88 0.72 -6.29
C PRO A 9 -37.04 -0.42 -5.69
N GLN A 10 -36.06 -0.91 -6.45
CA GLN A 10 -34.95 -1.68 -5.89
C GLN A 10 -34.10 -0.76 -5.01
N THR A 11 -34.31 -0.87 -3.70
CA THR A 11 -33.41 -0.28 -2.70
C THR A 11 -32.07 -1.00 -2.76
N GLN A 12 -31.12 -0.42 -3.49
CA GLN A 12 -29.71 -0.83 -3.43
C GLN A 12 -29.23 -0.74 -1.98
N PRO A 13 -28.55 -1.76 -1.43
CA PRO A 13 -27.89 -1.61 -0.14
C PRO A 13 -26.80 -0.55 -0.28
N LYS A 14 -26.93 0.50 0.53
CA LYS A 14 -25.91 1.54 0.74
C LYS A 14 -24.62 0.86 1.17
N HIS A 15 -23.69 0.65 0.24
CA HIS A 15 -22.31 0.34 0.57
C HIS A 15 -21.74 1.53 1.33
N GLN A 16 -21.70 1.42 2.66
CA GLN A 16 -20.90 2.27 3.52
C GLN A 16 -19.49 2.32 2.93
N GLY A 17 -19.08 3.51 2.49
CA GLY A 17 -17.81 3.71 1.79
C GLY A 17 -16.65 3.22 2.63
N LYS A 18 -16.12 2.03 2.29
CA LYS A 18 -14.81 1.58 2.76
C LYS A 18 -13.82 2.66 2.30
N LYS A 19 -13.25 3.42 3.23
CA LYS A 19 -12.19 4.40 2.90
C LYS A 19 -11.08 3.61 2.20
N ALA A 20 -10.81 3.97 0.94
CA ALA A 20 -9.90 3.23 0.10
C ALA A 20 -8.50 3.19 0.73
N THR A 21 -7.94 1.98 0.87
CA THR A 21 -6.54 1.80 1.25
C THR A 21 -5.70 2.35 0.11
N LYS A 22 -4.68 3.17 0.40
CA LYS A 22 -3.76 3.66 -0.62
C LYS A 22 -2.38 3.03 -0.44
N ILE A 23 -1.62 2.90 -1.52
CA ILE A 23 -0.26 2.37 -1.52
C ILE A 23 0.73 3.31 -2.19
N SER A 24 1.95 3.37 -1.66
CA SER A 24 3.11 4.02 -2.27
C SER A 24 4.23 2.99 -2.35
N LEU A 25 4.77 2.76 -3.55
CA LEU A 25 5.88 1.83 -3.79
C LEU A 25 7.22 2.54 -3.69
N LEU A 26 8.24 1.79 -3.31
CA LEU A 26 9.63 2.21 -3.48
C LEU A 26 10.04 1.99 -4.94
N ILE A 27 10.46 3.04 -5.63
CA ILE A 27 10.80 3.04 -7.06
C ILE A 27 12.10 2.27 -7.32
N ASN A 28 13.02 2.31 -6.36
CA ASN A 28 14.38 1.80 -6.50
C ASN A 28 14.67 0.64 -5.53
N SER A 29 13.70 -0.26 -5.31
CA SER A 29 13.81 -1.38 -4.38
C SER A 29 14.98 -2.34 -4.66
N ALA A 30 15.30 -2.58 -5.94
CA ALA A 30 16.38 -3.47 -6.35
C ALA A 30 17.75 -3.06 -5.79
N TYR A 31 18.00 -1.76 -5.60
CA TYR A 31 19.25 -1.24 -5.03
C TYR A 31 19.44 -1.61 -3.55
N TYR A 32 18.38 -2.04 -2.88
CA TYR A 32 18.39 -2.51 -1.51
C TYR A 32 18.38 -4.05 -1.40
N PHE A 33 18.50 -4.76 -2.53
CA PHE A 33 18.30 -6.22 -2.62
C PHE A 33 16.92 -6.66 -2.11
N ILE A 34 15.90 -5.81 -2.28
CA ILE A 34 14.53 -6.09 -1.90
C ILE A 34 13.69 -6.19 -3.17
N GLU A 35 12.86 -7.22 -3.26
CA GLU A 35 11.97 -7.42 -4.43
C GLU A 35 10.95 -6.30 -4.49
N CYS A 36 10.23 -6.09 -3.39
CA CYS A 36 9.17 -5.10 -3.30
C CYS A 36 9.17 -4.42 -1.94
N VAL A 37 9.04 -3.09 -1.94
CA VAL A 37 8.85 -2.30 -0.71
C VAL A 37 7.72 -1.32 -0.95
N PHE A 38 6.81 -1.22 0.01
CA PHE A 38 5.70 -0.30 -0.09
C PHE A 38 5.19 0.17 1.27
N ILE A 39 4.50 1.30 1.24
CA ILE A 39 3.80 1.86 2.39
C ILE A 39 2.31 1.82 2.07
N LEU A 40 1.55 1.10 2.88
CA LEU A 40 0.09 1.15 2.88
C LEU A 40 -0.35 2.29 3.80
N HIS A 41 -1.23 3.14 3.31
CA HIS A 41 -1.96 4.10 4.12
C HIS A 41 -3.35 3.53 4.40
N ARG A 42 -3.63 3.27 5.69
CA ARG A 42 -4.90 2.74 6.18
C ARG A 42 -5.43 3.66 7.26
N TYR A 43 -6.62 4.22 7.07
CA TYR A 43 -7.38 5.03 8.03
C TYR A 43 -6.59 6.10 8.81
N ASP A 44 -5.83 5.68 9.82
CA ASP A 44 -5.09 6.48 10.80
C ASP A 44 -3.58 6.13 10.89
N HIS A 45 -3.09 5.16 10.12
CA HIS A 45 -1.72 4.69 10.19
C HIS A 45 -1.13 4.31 8.83
N TYR A 46 0.19 4.10 8.85
CA TYR A 46 1.00 3.71 7.71
C TYR A 46 1.68 2.39 8.03
N ARG A 47 1.60 1.41 7.12
CA ARG A 47 2.26 0.11 7.26
C ARG A 47 3.36 0.00 6.22
N LEU A 48 4.62 -0.07 6.65
CA LEU A 48 5.76 -0.34 5.78
C LEU A 48 5.89 -1.85 5.64
N VAL A 49 5.89 -2.34 4.39
CA VAL A 49 6.10 -3.73 4.05
C VAL A 49 7.31 -3.83 3.12
N ALA A 50 8.19 -4.79 3.37
CA ALA A 50 9.31 -5.14 2.50
C ALA A 50 9.34 -6.66 2.29
N LEU A 51 9.46 -7.08 1.04
CA LEU A 51 9.38 -8.47 0.59
C LEU A 51 10.62 -8.85 -0.20
N HIS A 52 11.08 -10.06 -0.03
CA HIS A 52 12.13 -10.64 -0.86
C HIS A 52 11.91 -12.14 -0.99
N ASN A 53 11.84 -12.63 -2.23
CA ASN A 53 11.62 -14.05 -2.54
C ASN A 53 10.34 -14.60 -1.88
N GLY A 54 9.27 -13.82 -1.91
CA GLY A 54 8.00 -14.18 -1.26
C GLY A 54 8.00 -14.12 0.28
N ILE A 55 9.11 -13.75 0.92
CA ILE A 55 9.21 -13.65 2.38
C ILE A 55 9.08 -12.19 2.82
N VAL A 56 8.23 -11.94 3.82
CA VAL A 56 8.10 -10.63 4.47
C VAL A 56 9.34 -10.36 5.33
N LEU A 57 10.22 -9.47 4.88
CA LEU A 57 11.40 -9.02 5.61
C LEU A 57 11.09 -7.93 6.64
N THR A 58 10.04 -7.15 6.41
CA THR A 58 9.58 -6.12 7.33
C THR A 58 8.09 -5.95 7.17
N ASP A 59 7.40 -5.90 8.30
CA ASP A 59 6.04 -5.43 8.42
C ASP A 59 5.95 -4.60 9.71
N ALA A 60 5.80 -3.29 9.57
CA ALA A 60 5.77 -2.38 10.72
C ALA A 60 4.77 -1.24 10.52
N ARG A 61 4.09 -0.90 11.62
CA ARG A 61 3.11 0.20 11.67
C ARG A 61 3.76 1.49 12.17
N TYR A 62 3.35 2.61 11.58
CA TYR A 62 3.83 3.96 11.88
C TYR A 62 2.66 4.93 11.89
N LYS A 63 2.73 5.94 12.77
CA LYS A 63 1.73 7.02 12.82
C LYS A 63 1.79 7.96 11.61
N THR A 64 2.96 8.07 10.96
CA THR A 64 3.17 9.00 9.86
C THR A 64 3.95 8.35 8.72
N ILE A 65 3.68 8.80 7.49
CA ILE A 65 4.46 8.42 6.30
C ILE A 65 5.95 8.75 6.46
N LYS A 66 6.27 9.90 7.05
CA LYS A 66 7.65 10.33 7.31
C LYS A 66 8.35 9.34 8.25
N GLY A 67 7.65 8.87 9.28
CA GLY A 67 8.15 7.84 10.18
C GLY A 67 8.48 6.53 9.46
N ALA A 68 7.56 6.05 8.61
CA ALA A 68 7.77 4.84 7.81
C ALA A 68 9.00 4.97 6.88
N ARG A 69 9.11 6.09 6.15
CA ARG A 69 10.24 6.36 5.25
C ARG A 69 11.58 6.46 5.99
N ILE A 70 11.63 7.15 7.13
CA ILE A 70 12.84 7.25 7.96
C ILE A 70 13.24 5.86 8.48
N ALA A 71 12.28 5.07 8.95
CA ALA A 71 12.55 3.73 9.45
C ALA A 71 13.09 2.81 8.35
N PHE A 72 12.53 2.87 7.14
CA PHE A 72 13.06 2.18 5.97
C PHE A 72 14.52 2.58 5.72
N SER A 73 14.78 3.88 5.56
CA SER A 73 16.14 4.38 5.32
C SER A 73 17.11 3.95 6.43
N LYS A 74 16.73 4.03 7.71
CA LYS A 74 17.60 3.60 8.82
C LYS A 74 17.89 2.09 8.78
N ARG A 75 16.90 1.26 8.45
CA ARG A 75 17.02 -0.20 8.44
C ARG A 75 17.84 -0.70 7.25
N TYR A 76 17.67 -0.09 6.08
CA TYR A 76 18.25 -0.60 4.83
C TYR A 76 19.41 0.23 4.27
N LYS A 77 19.67 1.46 4.74
CA LYS A 77 20.82 2.27 4.31
C LYS A 77 22.16 1.59 4.60
N LYS A 78 22.31 0.90 5.74
CA LYS A 78 23.53 0.10 6.03
C LYS A 78 23.71 -1.11 5.12
N LYS A 79 22.64 -1.57 4.45
CA LYS A 79 22.63 -2.71 3.54
C LYS A 79 22.63 -2.30 2.06
N ALA A 80 22.41 -1.03 1.75
CA ALA A 80 22.50 -0.51 0.41
C ALA A 80 23.99 -0.34 0.07
N TRP A 81 24.51 -1.22 -0.78
CA TRP A 81 25.93 -1.28 -1.14
C TRP A 81 26.46 -0.05 -1.90
N LYS A 82 25.58 0.89 -2.27
CA LYS A 82 25.95 2.17 -2.89
C LYS A 82 25.53 3.30 -1.96
N ASP A 83 26.51 3.95 -1.34
CA ASP A 83 26.38 5.01 -0.31
C ASP A 83 25.59 6.26 -0.74
N GLU A 84 25.09 6.33 -1.97
CA GLU A 84 24.46 7.54 -2.53
C GLU A 84 23.03 7.33 -3.05
N VAL A 85 22.49 6.11 -2.97
CA VAL A 85 21.13 5.84 -3.46
C VAL A 85 20.10 6.28 -2.43
N LYS A 86 19.35 7.35 -2.75
CA LYS A 86 18.22 7.84 -1.95
C LYS A 86 16.98 7.01 -2.21
N ALA A 87 16.24 6.65 -1.17
CA ALA A 87 14.96 5.95 -1.29
C ALA A 87 13.91 6.86 -1.94
N GLU A 88 13.46 6.51 -3.14
CA GLU A 88 12.45 7.26 -3.89
C GLU A 88 11.12 6.54 -3.86
N TRP A 89 10.05 7.27 -3.58
CA TRP A 89 8.72 6.71 -3.36
C TRP A 89 7.74 7.23 -4.40
N SER A 90 6.90 6.36 -4.94
CA SER A 90 5.81 6.74 -5.82
C SER A 90 4.76 7.57 -5.07
N CYS A 91 3.90 8.24 -5.83
CA CYS A 91 2.65 8.78 -5.31
C CYS A 91 1.77 7.67 -4.72
N PHE A 92 0.81 8.06 -3.89
CA PHE A 92 -0.21 7.14 -3.39
C PHE A 92 -1.28 6.86 -4.44
N TYR A 93 -1.59 5.60 -4.67
CA TYR A 93 -2.67 5.14 -5.54
C TYR A 93 -3.45 4.00 -4.87
N ASP A 94 -4.64 3.68 -5.37
CA ASP A 94 -5.44 2.57 -4.84
C ASP A 94 -4.83 1.24 -5.34
N PRO A 95 -4.42 0.33 -4.45
CA PRO A 95 -3.90 -0.96 -4.85
C PRO A 95 -5.04 -1.83 -5.40
N ASP A 96 -4.75 -2.59 -6.44
CA ASP A 96 -5.59 -3.73 -6.79
C ASP A 96 -5.64 -4.68 -5.57
N ALA A 97 -6.85 -5.09 -5.18
CA ALA A 97 -7.04 -5.97 -4.03
C ALA A 97 -6.27 -7.28 -4.18
N LYS A 98 -6.24 -7.84 -5.41
CA LYS A 98 -5.52 -9.08 -5.72
C LYS A 98 -4.01 -8.91 -5.57
N TRP A 99 -3.48 -7.79 -6.06
CA TRP A 99 -2.06 -7.47 -5.91
C TRP A 99 -1.64 -7.34 -4.44
N LEU A 100 -2.52 -6.76 -3.61
CA LEU A 100 -2.24 -6.55 -2.19
C LEU A 100 -2.19 -7.85 -1.40
N GLU A 101 -3.14 -8.74 -1.66
CA GLU A 101 -3.20 -10.09 -1.04
C GLU A 101 -1.97 -10.91 -1.42
N GLU A 102 -1.63 -10.96 -2.71
CA GLU A 102 -0.45 -11.67 -3.25
C GLU A 102 0.89 -11.22 -2.62
N LYS A 103 0.96 -9.97 -2.13
CA LYS A 103 2.19 -9.40 -1.58
C LYS A 103 2.23 -9.37 -0.06
N VAL A 104 1.11 -9.50 0.65
CA VAL A 104 1.07 -9.33 2.12
C VAL A 104 0.76 -10.62 2.85
N GLU A 105 0.04 -11.56 2.24
CA GLU A 105 -0.21 -12.87 2.82
C GLU A 105 0.92 -13.84 2.45
N GLY A 106 1.81 -14.06 3.42
CA GLY A 106 2.86 -15.09 3.44
C GLY A 106 3.14 -15.49 4.88
#